data_AF-A0A7S2F009-F1
#
_entry.id   AF-A0A7S2F009-F1
#
_cell.length_a   1.000
_cell.length_b   1.000
_cell.length_c   1.000
_cell.angle_alpha   90.00
_cell.angle_beta   90.00
_cell.angle_gamma   90.00
#
_symmetry.space_group_name_H-M   'P 1'
#
loop_
_entity.id
_entity.type
_entity.pdbx_description
1 polymer ?
#
loop_
_entity_poly.entity_id
_entity_poly.type
_entity_poly.pdbx_seq_one_letter_code
_entity_poly.pdbx_strand_id
1 'polypeptide(L)'
;RRPVLVVATEAKDETRHDTCEALRNICGDMVEDFIMTEHALQPSETAGKHSNENHAVREVYRRFVDEQGMSPFKVMLTIIDADSILSELYLAHLESTFAGMPDGRRFIYNGPLNTYRNMDEAGLIVTCMEVNRCHRDVFHDPFSVYHPQSNYSMTLGMAQEIGYWMPDCISEDLKSHVK
;
A
#
# COMPACT_ATOMS: atom_id res chain seq x y z
N ARG A 1 14.30 -6.36 -9.15
CA ARG A 1 13.54 -7.50 -9.77
C ARG A 1 12.25 -6.94 -10.36
N ARG A 2 11.47 -7.70 -11.14
CA ARG A 2 10.12 -7.20 -11.49
C ARG A 2 9.20 -7.41 -10.27
N PRO A 3 8.31 -6.46 -9.94
CA PRO A 3 7.42 -6.61 -8.81
C PRO A 3 6.30 -7.60 -9.12
N VAL A 4 5.66 -8.13 -8.07
CA VAL A 4 4.36 -8.80 -8.18
C VAL A 4 3.28 -7.76 -7.91
N LEU A 5 2.32 -7.62 -8.83
CA LEU A 5 1.19 -6.72 -8.66
C LEU A 5 0.01 -7.48 -8.08
N VAL A 6 -0.55 -6.96 -7.00
CA VAL A 6 -1.74 -7.50 -6.34
C VAL A 6 -2.85 -6.46 -6.43
N VAL A 7 -3.95 -6.82 -7.09
CA VAL A 7 -5.15 -6.00 -7.20
C VAL A 7 -6.17 -6.51 -6.20
N ALA A 8 -6.40 -5.73 -5.15
CA ALA A 8 -7.37 -6.02 -4.12
C ALA A 8 -8.78 -5.59 -4.58
N THR A 9 -9.66 -6.56 -4.83
CA THR A 9 -11.03 -6.30 -5.29
C THR A 9 -12.05 -6.81 -4.28
N GLU A 10 -13.27 -6.27 -4.32
CA GLU A 10 -14.40 -6.74 -3.53
C GLU A 10 -15.32 -7.61 -4.39
N ALA A 11 -15.73 -8.77 -3.89
CA ALA A 11 -16.54 -9.74 -4.63
C ALA A 11 -17.92 -9.20 -5.06
N LYS A 12 -18.40 -8.13 -4.41
CA LYS A 12 -19.66 -7.47 -4.78
C LYS A 12 -19.54 -6.59 -6.03
N ASP A 13 -18.33 -6.19 -6.41
CA ASP A 13 -18.11 -5.36 -7.59
C ASP A 13 -18.23 -6.24 -8.84
N GLU A 14 -19.30 -6.05 -9.60
CA GLU A 14 -19.56 -6.79 -10.85
C GLU A 14 -18.52 -6.48 -11.93
N THR A 15 -17.88 -5.31 -11.87
CA THR A 15 -16.91 -4.83 -12.87
C THR A 15 -15.46 -5.24 -12.57
N ARG A 16 -15.22 -5.95 -11.46
CA ARG A 16 -13.88 -6.26 -10.97
C ARG A 16 -13.02 -7.07 -11.95
N HIS A 17 -13.62 -8.03 -12.66
CA HIS A 17 -12.91 -8.86 -13.62
C HIS A 17 -12.49 -8.05 -14.85
N ASP A 18 -13.41 -7.25 -15.40
CA ASP A 18 -13.14 -6.35 -16.53
C ASP A 18 -12.06 -5.32 -16.17
N THR A 19 -12.13 -4.75 -14.96
CA THR A 19 -11.12 -3.82 -14.45
C THR A 19 -9.76 -4.49 -14.31
N CYS A 20 -9.70 -5.71 -13.76
CA CYS A 20 -8.46 -6.46 -13.63
C CYS A 20 -7.88 -6.90 -14.98
N GLU A 21 -8.73 -7.24 -15.96
CA GLU A 21 -8.28 -7.53 -17.32
C GLU A 21 -7.69 -6.29 -17.99
N ALA A 22 -8.35 -5.14 -17.86
CA ALA A 22 -7.84 -3.87 -18.36
C ALA A 22 -6.48 -3.51 -17.72
N LEU A 23 -6.36 -3.65 -16.40
CA LEU A 23 -5.08 -3.43 -15.69
C LEU A 23 -4.02 -4.45 -16.11
N ARG A 24 -4.37 -5.72 -16.33
CA ARG A 24 -3.43 -6.73 -16.82
C ARG A 24 -2.91 -6.39 -18.21
N ASN A 25 -3.76 -5.86 -19.09
CA ASN A 25 -3.36 -5.41 -20.42
C ASN A 25 -2.42 -4.19 -20.38
N ILE A 26 -2.56 -3.32 -19.37
CA ILE A 26 -1.70 -2.13 -19.19
C ILE A 26 -0.37 -2.51 -18.53
N CYS A 27 -0.40 -3.33 -17.47
CA CYS A 27 0.73 -3.53 -16.57
C CYS A 27 1.40 -4.91 -16.67
N GLY A 28 0.77 -5.89 -17.32
CA GLY A 28 1.14 -7.30 -17.24
C GLY A 28 2.58 -7.59 -17.63
N ASP A 29 3.09 -6.92 -18.68
CA ASP A 29 4.46 -7.11 -19.15
C ASP A 29 5.53 -6.44 -18.27
N MET A 30 5.12 -5.57 -17.34
CA MET A 30 6.01 -4.85 -16.42
C MET A 30 6.22 -5.59 -15.09
N VAL A 31 5.37 -6.56 -14.77
CA VAL A 31 5.34 -7.29 -13.50
C VAL A 31 5.84 -8.73 -13.68
N GLU A 32 6.24 -9.38 -12.59
CA GLU A 32 6.61 -10.79 -12.57
C GLU A 32 5.37 -11.69 -12.51
N ASP A 33 4.39 -11.28 -11.71
CA ASP A 33 3.09 -11.94 -11.58
C ASP A 33 2.01 -10.89 -11.35
N PHE A 34 0.78 -11.23 -11.73
CA PHE A 34 -0.42 -10.42 -11.55
C PHE A 34 -1.47 -11.24 -10.80
N ILE A 35 -1.74 -10.81 -9.57
CA ILE A 35 -2.66 -11.48 -8.64
C ILE A 35 -3.90 -10.59 -8.48
N MET A 36 -5.07 -11.17 -8.67
CA MET A 36 -6.33 -10.54 -8.27
C MET A 36 -6.85 -11.28 -7.03
N THR A 37 -7.22 -10.55 -5.99
CA THR A 37 -7.88 -11.13 -4.82
C THR A 37 -9.32 -10.65 -4.74
N GLU A 38 -10.24 -11.53 -4.40
CA GLU A 38 -11.68 -11.25 -4.36
C GLU A 38 -12.18 -11.36 -2.92
N HIS A 39 -12.33 -10.22 -2.27
CA HIS A 39 -12.76 -10.17 -0.89
C HIS A 39 -14.29 -10.22 -0.77
N ALA A 40 -14.81 -11.26 -0.11
CA ALA A 40 -16.21 -11.31 0.31
C ALA A 40 -16.36 -10.75 1.73
N LEU A 41 -16.99 -9.58 1.85
CA LEU A 41 -17.15 -8.85 3.11
C LEU A 41 -17.84 -9.70 4.18
N GLN A 42 -17.21 -9.81 5.35
CA GLN A 42 -17.78 -10.52 6.49
C GLN A 42 -18.68 -9.60 7.34
N PRO A 43 -19.67 -10.15 8.09
CA PRO A 43 -20.58 -9.33 8.90
C PRO A 43 -19.90 -8.44 9.96
N SER A 44 -18.69 -8.77 10.39
CA SER A 44 -17.91 -7.99 11.37
C SER A 44 -17.04 -6.90 10.73
N GLU A 45 -17.02 -6.80 9.41
CA GLU A 45 -16.14 -5.90 8.67
C GLU A 45 -16.91 -4.71 8.11
N THR A 46 -16.22 -3.59 7.98
CA THR A 46 -16.75 -2.43 7.24
C THR A 46 -16.32 -2.53 5.79
N ALA A 47 -17.22 -2.25 4.86
CA ALA A 47 -16.87 -2.20 3.44
C ALA A 47 -15.88 -1.05 3.19
N GLY A 48 -14.77 -1.31 2.51
CA GLY A 48 -13.78 -0.29 2.21
C GLY A 48 -12.42 -0.85 1.79
N LYS A 49 -11.51 0.08 1.48
CA LYS A 49 -10.12 -0.18 1.10
C LYS A 49 -9.43 -1.11 2.11
N HIS A 50 -9.46 -0.75 3.40
CA HIS A 50 -8.87 -1.56 4.49
C HIS A 50 -9.24 -3.03 4.47
N SER A 51 -10.50 -3.38 4.21
CA SER A 51 -10.96 -4.76 4.26
C SER A 51 -10.43 -5.55 3.06
N ASN A 52 -10.40 -4.91 1.89
CA ASN A 52 -9.85 -5.50 0.68
C ASN A 52 -8.32 -5.67 0.80
N GLU A 53 -7.62 -4.68 1.35
CA GLU A 53 -6.17 -4.76 1.60
C GLU A 53 -5.81 -5.80 2.65
N ASN A 54 -6.55 -5.84 3.77
CA ASN A 54 -6.35 -6.87 4.79
C ASN A 54 -6.50 -8.27 4.20
N HIS A 55 -7.54 -8.49 3.40
CA HIS A 55 -7.74 -9.77 2.71
C HIS A 55 -6.60 -10.07 1.73
N ALA A 56 -6.23 -9.10 0.89
CA ALA A 56 -5.18 -9.27 -0.11
C ALA A 56 -3.82 -9.58 0.51
N VAL A 57 -3.43 -8.88 1.57
CA VAL A 57 -2.11 -9.10 2.21
C VAL A 57 -2.07 -10.44 2.93
N ARG A 58 -3.18 -10.90 3.50
CA ARG A 58 -3.28 -12.26 4.05
C ARG A 58 -3.15 -13.32 2.98
N GLU A 59 -3.71 -13.09 1.80
CA GLU A 59 -3.55 -13.99 0.65
C GLU A 59 -2.09 -14.00 0.14
N VAL A 60 -1.43 -12.84 0.10
CA VAL A 60 0.01 -12.73 -0.18
C VAL A 60 0.83 -13.53 0.86
N TYR A 61 0.50 -13.41 2.14
CA TYR A 61 1.16 -14.18 3.19
C TYR A 61 0.99 -15.68 2.97
N ARG A 62 -0.25 -16.13 2.79
CA ARG A 62 -0.58 -17.54 2.53
C ARG A 62 0.22 -18.07 1.33
N ARG A 63 0.20 -17.35 0.21
CA ARG A 63 0.81 -17.79 -1.05
C ARG A 63 2.33 -17.81 -1.02
N PHE A 64 2.98 -16.78 -0.47
CA PHE A 64 4.45 -16.69 -0.52
C PHE A 64 5.13 -17.28 0.72
N VAL A 65 4.50 -17.19 1.89
CA VAL A 65 5.08 -17.68 3.14
C VAL A 65 4.65 -19.11 3.41
N ASP A 66 3.34 -19.37 3.49
CA ASP A 66 2.85 -20.69 3.90
C ASP A 66 3.05 -21.75 2.80
N GLU A 67 2.77 -21.41 1.54
CA GLU A 67 2.88 -22.37 0.43
C GLU A 67 4.30 -22.46 -0.16
N GLN A 68 5.01 -21.34 -0.29
CA GLN A 68 6.33 -21.28 -0.94
C GLN A 68 7.51 -21.25 0.04
N GLY A 69 7.24 -21.12 1.35
CA GLY A 69 8.29 -21.11 2.38
C GLY A 69 9.19 -19.87 2.35
N MET A 70 8.76 -18.76 1.74
CA MET A 70 9.53 -17.53 1.76
C MET A 70 9.53 -16.93 3.17
N SER A 71 10.66 -16.34 3.57
CA SER A 71 10.70 -15.57 4.80
C SER A 71 9.86 -14.28 4.63
N PRO A 72 8.89 -13.98 5.52
CA PRO A 72 8.04 -12.80 5.38
C PRO A 72 8.84 -11.49 5.50
N PHE A 73 9.98 -11.50 6.18
CA PHE A 73 10.89 -10.35 6.25
C PHE A 73 11.73 -10.11 4.99
N LYS A 74 11.64 -11.02 4.00
CA LYS A 74 12.25 -10.86 2.67
C LYS A 74 11.23 -10.43 1.60
N VAL A 75 9.96 -10.28 1.98
CA VAL A 75 8.90 -9.77 1.11
C VAL A 75 8.65 -8.32 1.49
N MET A 76 8.99 -7.39 0.59
CA MET A 76 8.66 -5.98 0.73
C MET A 76 7.27 -5.75 0.15
N LEU A 77 6.33 -5.35 0.99
CA LEU A 77 4.99 -4.99 0.61
C LEU A 77 4.94 -3.47 0.37
N THR A 78 4.34 -3.04 -0.74
CA THR A 78 4.09 -1.62 -1.03
C THR A 78 2.60 -1.45 -1.25
N ILE A 79 1.96 -0.66 -0.39
CA ILE A 79 0.57 -0.23 -0.54
C ILE A 79 0.55 0.97 -1.46
N ILE A 80 -0.39 0.97 -2.40
CA ILE A 80 -0.53 2.01 -3.41
C ILE A 80 -1.99 2.15 -3.83
N ASP A 81 -2.48 3.38 -3.86
CA ASP A 81 -3.78 3.68 -4.48
C ASP A 81 -3.68 3.57 -6.00
N ALA A 82 -4.75 3.10 -6.65
CA ALA A 82 -4.77 2.85 -8.10
C ALA A 82 -4.54 4.12 -8.97
N ASP A 83 -4.73 5.31 -8.41
CA ASP A 83 -4.53 6.62 -9.06
C ASP A 83 -3.15 7.26 -8.73
N SER A 84 -2.33 6.55 -7.96
CA SER A 84 -0.99 6.99 -7.61
C SER A 84 0.00 6.76 -8.76
N ILE A 85 0.89 7.72 -8.95
CA ILE A 85 1.97 7.63 -9.94
C ILE A 85 3.28 7.55 -9.19
N LEU A 86 3.99 6.45 -9.36
CA LEU A 86 5.31 6.25 -8.80
C LEU A 86 6.39 6.70 -9.77
N SER A 87 7.49 7.23 -9.23
CA SER A 87 8.74 7.37 -9.98
C SER A 87 9.19 5.98 -10.47
N GLU A 88 9.74 5.90 -11.68
CA GLU A 88 10.33 4.65 -12.21
C GLU A 88 11.44 4.09 -11.29
N LEU A 89 12.08 4.97 -10.51
CA LEU A 89 13.12 4.61 -9.56
C LEU A 89 12.59 4.30 -8.15
N TYR A 90 11.29 4.44 -7.89
CA TYR A 90 10.72 4.32 -6.54
C TYR A 90 11.08 2.99 -5.87
N LEU A 91 10.80 1.87 -6.55
CA LEU A 91 11.06 0.53 -6.01
C LEU A 91 12.56 0.25 -5.89
N ALA A 92 13.38 0.74 -6.83
CA ALA A 92 14.83 0.58 -6.77
C ALA A 92 15.45 1.35 -5.58
N HIS A 93 14.98 2.57 -5.33
CA HIS A 93 15.39 3.35 -4.16
C HIS A 93 14.93 2.71 -2.85
N LEU A 94 13.71 2.17 -2.81
CA LEU A 94 13.22 1.42 -1.67
C LEU A 94 14.09 0.19 -1.36
N GLU A 95 14.37 -0.64 -2.37
CA GLU A 95 15.25 -1.81 -2.22
C GLU A 95 16.64 -1.40 -1.71
N SER A 96 17.23 -0.35 -2.30
CA SER A 96 18.54 0.16 -1.88
C SER A 96 18.52 0.71 -0.45
N THR A 97 17.45 1.39 -0.05
CA THR A 97 17.31 1.96 1.29
C THR A 97 17.17 0.84 2.32
N PHE A 98 16.30 -0.14 2.08
CA PHE A 98 16.13 -1.30 2.94
C PHE A 98 17.45 -2.09 3.11
N ALA A 99 18.17 -2.34 2.01
CA ALA A 99 19.44 -3.07 2.04
C ALA A 99 20.57 -2.30 2.76
N GLY A 100 20.51 -0.97 2.79
CA GLY A 100 21.48 -0.13 3.50
C GLY A 100 21.24 -0.03 5.01
N MET A 101 20.10 -0.50 5.52
CA MET A 101 19.78 -0.42 6.95
C MET A 101 20.35 -1.61 7.74
N PRO A 102 20.94 -1.38 8.94
CA PRO A 102 21.42 -2.47 9.81
C PRO A 102 20.33 -3.48 10.19
N ASP A 103 19.10 -3.01 10.45
CA ASP A 103 17.89 -3.82 10.55
C ASP A 103 16.69 -3.03 10.00
N GLY A 104 16.37 -3.20 8.72
CA GLY A 104 15.25 -2.52 8.06
C GLY A 104 13.88 -3.18 8.27
N ARG A 105 13.78 -4.28 9.03
CA ARG A 105 12.59 -5.14 9.00
C ARG A 105 11.34 -4.53 9.60
N ARG A 106 11.50 -3.63 10.58
CA ARG A 106 10.41 -3.02 11.36
C ARG A 106 10.30 -1.51 11.12
N PHE A 107 10.52 -1.12 9.87
CA PHE A 107 10.37 0.26 9.42
C PHE A 107 9.25 0.36 8.40
N ILE A 108 8.57 1.50 8.47
CA ILE A 108 7.73 2.01 7.39
C ILE A 108 8.64 2.85 6.50
N TYR A 109 8.62 2.54 5.22
CA TYR A 109 9.31 3.30 4.18
C TYR A 109 8.26 4.12 3.45
N ASN A 110 8.37 5.43 3.53
CA ASN A 110 7.46 6.34 2.85
C ASN A 110 8.23 7.28 1.91
N GLY A 111 7.65 7.54 0.74
CA GLY A 111 8.10 8.60 -0.16
C GLY A 111 7.31 9.89 0.09
N PRO A 112 7.90 11.07 -0.13
CA PRO A 112 7.22 12.33 0.14
C PRO A 112 5.92 12.46 -0.66
N LEU A 113 4.83 12.81 0.03
CA LEU A 113 3.52 13.04 -0.56
C LEU A 113 3.59 14.20 -1.57
N ASN A 114 3.08 13.97 -2.77
CA ASN A 114 2.95 15.00 -3.80
C ASN A 114 1.55 14.94 -4.44
N THR A 115 0.72 15.93 -4.09
CA THR A 115 -0.63 16.10 -4.65
C THR A 115 -0.73 17.25 -5.65
N TYR A 116 0.40 17.73 -6.17
CA TYR A 116 0.46 18.97 -6.96
C TYR A 116 -0.14 18.82 -8.36
N ARG A 117 -0.41 17.59 -8.80
CA ARG A 117 -0.92 17.27 -10.14
C ARG A 117 -2.23 17.98 -10.48
N ASN A 118 -3.14 18.10 -9.51
CA ASN A 118 -4.49 18.62 -9.72
C ASN A 118 -4.67 20.02 -9.11
N MET A 119 -3.58 20.71 -8.77
CA MET A 119 -3.65 22.00 -8.05
C MET A 119 -4.14 23.16 -8.91
N ASP A 120 -3.99 23.04 -10.23
CA ASP A 120 -4.48 24.00 -11.22
C ASP A 120 -6.01 23.96 -11.37
N GLU A 121 -6.60 22.76 -11.24
CA GLU A 121 -8.04 22.56 -11.23
C GLU A 121 -8.65 22.79 -9.83
N ALA A 122 -7.83 22.74 -8.78
CA ALA A 122 -8.26 22.96 -7.41
C ALA A 122 -8.51 24.44 -7.08
N GLY A 123 -9.52 24.70 -6.24
CA GLY A 123 -9.73 26.03 -5.67
C GLY A 123 -8.67 26.38 -4.62
N LEU A 124 -8.40 27.68 -4.42
CA LEU A 124 -7.36 28.20 -3.52
C LEU A 124 -7.33 27.55 -2.13
N ILE A 125 -8.51 27.30 -1.54
CA ILE A 125 -8.61 26.68 -0.21
C ILE A 125 -8.03 25.26 -0.23
N VAL A 126 -8.39 24.45 -1.23
CA VAL A 126 -7.90 23.08 -1.39
C VAL A 126 -6.40 23.10 -1.65
N THR A 127 -5.92 23.98 -2.53
CA THR A 127 -4.48 24.13 -2.81
C THR A 127 -3.68 24.46 -1.56
N CYS A 128 -4.14 25.42 -0.74
CA CYS A 128 -3.48 25.77 0.52
C CYS A 128 -3.43 24.59 1.51
N MET A 129 -4.52 23.82 1.63
CA MET A 129 -4.57 22.63 2.48
C MET A 129 -3.60 21.55 1.99
N GLU A 130 -3.59 21.27 0.69
CA GLU A 130 -2.73 20.25 0.09
C GLU A 130 -1.24 20.61 0.15
N VAL A 131 -0.87 21.88 -0.09
CA VAL A 131 0.51 22.36 0.11
C VAL A 131 0.93 22.17 1.57
N ASN A 132 0.07 22.51 2.54
CA ASN A 132 0.38 22.31 3.95
C ASN A 132 0.53 20.82 4.29
N ARG A 133 -0.31 19.96 3.71
CA ARG A 133 -0.26 18.50 3.89
C ARG A 133 1.05 17.92 3.37
N CYS A 134 1.44 18.24 2.14
CA CYS A 134 2.73 17.85 1.56
C CYS A 134 3.91 18.36 2.41
N HIS A 135 3.86 19.60 2.89
CA HIS A 135 4.91 20.17 3.72
C HIS A 135 5.06 19.42 5.06
N ARG A 136 3.95 19.08 5.73
CA ARG A 136 3.98 18.31 6.97
C ARG A 136 4.51 16.90 6.78
N ASP A 137 4.19 16.24 5.68
CA ASP A 137 4.71 14.90 5.38
C ASP A 137 6.23 14.92 5.13
N VAL A 138 6.72 15.89 4.34
CA VAL A 138 8.15 16.04 4.04
C VAL A 138 8.97 16.43 5.27
N PHE A 139 8.46 17.36 6.08
CA PHE A 139 9.14 17.90 7.26
C PHE A 139 8.53 17.36 8.56
N HIS A 140 8.20 16.08 8.57
CA HIS A 140 7.57 15.42 9.70
C HIS A 140 8.38 15.60 10.99
N ASP A 141 7.69 15.91 12.10
CA ASP A 141 8.32 16.01 13.42
C ASP A 141 8.68 14.61 13.92
N PRO A 142 9.98 14.29 14.12
CA PRO A 142 10.42 12.96 14.53
C PRO A 142 9.92 12.53 15.92
N PHE A 143 9.40 13.46 16.74
CA PHE A 143 8.81 13.16 18.04
C PHE A 143 7.29 12.92 17.97
N SER A 144 6.68 13.15 16.82
CA SER A 144 5.25 12.94 16.60
C SER A 144 4.99 11.59 15.90
N VAL A 145 3.82 11.02 16.17
CA VAL A 145 3.38 9.78 15.50
C VAL A 145 3.29 10.04 14.00
N TYR A 146 4.10 9.29 13.24
CA TYR A 146 4.01 9.30 11.79
C TYR A 146 2.83 8.47 11.35
N HIS A 147 2.05 9.03 10.43
CA HIS A 147 0.92 8.34 9.83
C HIS A 147 1.17 8.32 8.32
N PRO A 148 1.62 7.19 7.75
CA PRO A 148 1.70 7.07 6.31
C PRO A 148 0.30 7.21 5.74
N GLN A 149 0.25 7.69 4.50
CA GLN A 149 -0.99 7.89 3.77
C GLN A 149 -1.12 6.81 2.71
N SER A 150 -1.71 7.15 1.57
CA SER A 150 -1.99 6.29 0.43
C SER A 150 -0.85 5.41 -0.11
N ASN A 151 0.42 5.73 0.18
CA ASN A 151 1.57 5.07 -0.44
C ASN A 151 2.69 4.84 0.59
N TYR A 152 2.93 3.59 0.97
CA TYR A 152 4.04 3.23 1.86
C TYR A 152 4.44 1.79 1.66
N SER A 153 5.62 1.47 2.16
CA SER A 153 6.15 0.12 2.12
C SER A 153 6.57 -0.35 3.50
N MET A 154 6.39 -1.65 3.75
CA MET A 154 6.87 -2.33 4.95
C MET A 154 7.15 -3.78 4.62
N THR A 155 7.90 -4.48 5.47
CA THR A 155 8.03 -5.93 5.27
C THR A 155 6.71 -6.63 5.58
N LEU A 156 6.41 -7.69 4.84
CA LEU A 156 5.26 -8.55 5.13
C LEU A 156 5.34 -9.15 6.53
N GLY A 157 6.55 -9.38 7.03
CA GLY A 157 6.79 -9.80 8.42
C GLY A 157 6.33 -8.76 9.44
N MET A 158 6.64 -7.48 9.21
CA MET A 158 6.13 -6.39 10.05
C MET A 158 4.59 -6.32 10.01
N ALA A 159 3.99 -6.42 8.81
CA ALA A 159 2.54 -6.45 8.65
C ALA A 159 1.89 -7.59 9.46
N GLN A 160 2.50 -8.77 9.48
CA GLN A 160 2.04 -9.89 10.28
C GLN A 160 2.22 -9.66 11.79
N GLU A 161 3.34 -9.06 12.23
CA GLU A 161 3.60 -8.74 13.64
C GLU A 161 2.58 -7.73 14.21
N ILE A 162 2.21 -6.71 13.44
CA ILE A 162 1.19 -5.72 13.84
C ILE A 162 -0.24 -6.25 13.67
N GLY A 163 -0.42 -7.45 13.10
CA GLY A 163 -1.72 -8.09 12.93
C GLY A 163 -2.55 -7.57 11.74
N TYR A 164 -1.87 -7.09 10.70
CA TYR A 164 -2.44 -6.59 9.44
C TYR A 164 -3.34 -5.34 9.60
N TRP A 165 -4.07 -4.98 8.55
CA TRP A 165 -5.01 -3.86 8.54
C TRP A 165 -6.27 -4.23 9.31
N MET A 166 -6.84 -3.24 10.01
CA MET A 166 -8.04 -3.41 10.82
C MET A 166 -9.29 -3.34 9.92
N PRO A 167 -10.04 -4.44 9.72
CA PRO A 167 -11.16 -4.47 8.79
C PRO A 167 -12.43 -3.77 9.34
N ASP A 168 -12.39 -3.26 10.56
CA ASP A 168 -13.48 -2.54 11.23
C ASP A 168 -13.24 -1.01 11.31
N CYS A 169 -12.18 -0.49 10.69
CA CYS A 169 -11.79 0.91 10.81
C CYS A 169 -11.44 1.57 9.46
N ILE A 170 -12.22 2.59 9.09
CA ILE A 170 -12.10 3.38 7.84
C ILE A 170 -10.79 4.21 7.75
N SER A 171 -10.05 4.32 8.85
CA SER A 171 -8.81 5.09 8.93
C SER A 171 -7.63 4.15 9.20
N GLU A 172 -7.54 3.08 8.41
CA GLU A 172 -6.62 1.97 8.63
C GLU A 172 -5.14 2.39 8.59
N ASP A 173 -4.80 3.31 7.68
CA ASP A 173 -3.44 3.83 7.53
C ASP A 173 -2.99 4.60 8.78
N LEU A 174 -3.92 5.18 9.54
CA LEU A 174 -3.57 5.89 10.78
C LEU A 174 -3.36 4.93 11.98
N LYS A 175 -3.99 3.77 12.00
CA LYS A 175 -4.02 2.87 13.18
C LYS A 175 -3.19 1.60 13.05
N SER A 176 -2.83 1.17 11.84
CA SER A 176 -1.96 0.00 11.67
C SER A 176 -0.59 0.16 12.37
N HIS A 177 -0.21 1.38 12.73
CA HIS A 177 1.05 1.72 13.41
C HIS A 177 0.96 1.83 14.95
N VAL A 178 -0.24 1.71 15.53
CA VAL A 178 -0.46 1.89 16.97
C VAL A 178 -1.17 0.65 17.53
N LYS A 179 -0.40 -0.26 18.12
CA LYS A 179 -0.87 -1.24 19.10
C LYS A 179 -0.10 -1.07 20.40
#